data_AF-A0A523YCA5-F1
#
_entry.id   AF-A0A523YCA5-F1
#
_cell.length_a   1.000
_cell.length_b   1.000
_cell.length_c   1.000
_cell.angle_alpha   90.00
_cell.angle_beta   90.00
_cell.angle_gamma   90.00
#
_symmetry.space_group_name_H-M   'P 1'
#
loop_
_entity.id
_entity.type
_entity.pdbx_description
1 polymer ?
#
loop_
_entity_poly.entity_id
_entity_poly.type
_entity_poly.pdbx_seq_one_letter_code
_entity_poly.pdbx_strand_id
1 'polypeptide(L)'
;MAIKATIHKVLLNIANMDSHYYAEHTLTMAKHPSENDFRLMVRLVAFILNANEELVFCKGISQEDEPDLWKKSLGGDIELWID
;
A
#
# COMPACT_ATOMS: atom_id res chain seq x y z
N MET A 1 24.20 -12.14 2.87
CA MET A 1 23.85 -10.78 2.42
C MET A 1 22.39 -10.81 1.97
N ALA A 2 21.52 -10.00 2.58
CA ALA A 2 20.11 -9.93 2.16
C ALA A 2 20.01 -9.24 0.80
N ILE A 3 19.24 -9.83 -0.12
CA ILE A 3 18.94 -9.22 -1.42
C ILE A 3 18.16 -7.93 -1.13
N LYS A 4 18.57 -6.81 -1.74
CA LYS A 4 17.88 -5.53 -1.57
C LYS A 4 16.49 -5.60 -2.21
N ALA A 5 15.51 -4.97 -1.58
CA ALA A 5 14.17 -4.84 -2.14
C ALA A 5 14.22 -4.14 -3.51
N THR A 6 13.33 -4.54 -4.43
CA THR A 6 13.13 -3.84 -5.70
C THR A 6 12.11 -2.73 -5.50
N ILE A 7 12.43 -1.51 -5.93
CA ILE A 7 11.52 -0.37 -5.79
C ILE A 7 10.69 -0.20 -7.06
N HIS A 8 9.37 -0.19 -6.90
CA HIS A 8 8.40 0.11 -7.95
C HIS A 8 7.80 1.49 -7.70
N LYS A 9 7.74 2.30 -8.76
CA LYS A 9 7.06 3.60 -8.76
C LYS A 9 5.75 3.44 -9.53
N VAL A 10 4.65 3.82 -8.91
CA VAL A 10 3.31 3.68 -9.52
C VAL A 10 2.67 5.07 -9.53
N LEU A 11 2.31 5.53 -10.72
CA LEU A 11 1.43 6.68 -10.89
C LEU A 11 0.02 6.13 -11.15
N LEU A 12 -0.90 6.42 -10.23
CA LEU A 12 -2.22 5.84 -10.21
C LEU A 12 -3.27 6.95 -10.24
N ASN A 13 -4.15 6.92 -11.25
CA ASN A 13 -5.31 7.80 -11.30
C ASN A 13 -6.57 6.96 -11.03
N ILE A 14 -7.32 7.32 -10.00
CA ILE A 14 -8.53 6.63 -9.58
C ILE A 14 -9.73 7.51 -9.92
N ALA A 15 -10.68 6.95 -10.65
CA ALA A 15 -11.99 7.53 -10.90
C ALA A 15 -13.08 6.55 -10.44
N ASN A 16 -13.45 6.62 -9.16
CA ASN A 16 -14.48 5.78 -8.57
C ASN A 16 -15.81 6.56 -8.51
N MET A 17 -16.74 6.21 -9.41
CA MET A 17 -18.03 6.88 -9.51
C MET A 17 -18.97 6.53 -8.35
N ASP A 18 -18.85 5.34 -7.78
CA ASP A 18 -19.72 4.88 -6.70
C ASP A 18 -19.47 5.70 -5.42
N SER A 19 -18.21 5.95 -5.09
CA SER A 19 -17.80 6.75 -3.94
C SER A 19 -17.49 8.21 -4.26
N HIS A 20 -17.62 8.62 -5.53
CA HIS A 20 -17.23 9.95 -6.02
C HIS A 20 -15.77 10.32 -5.70
N TYR A 21 -14.89 9.31 -5.67
CA TYR A 21 -13.47 9.48 -5.36
C TYR A 21 -12.66 9.63 -6.65
N TYR A 22 -12.09 10.82 -6.84
CA TYR A 22 -11.27 11.17 -8.00
C TYR A 22 -9.94 11.73 -7.50
N ALA A 23 -8.87 10.94 -7.62
CA ALA A 23 -7.56 11.33 -7.10
C ALA A 23 -6.41 10.71 -7.89
N GLU A 24 -5.31 11.44 -7.93
CA GLU A 24 -4.03 10.95 -8.44
C GLU A 24 -3.10 10.64 -7.27
N HIS A 25 -2.47 9.46 -7.32
CA HIS A 25 -1.56 8.95 -6.31
C HIS A 25 -0.22 8.62 -6.92
N THR A 26 0.85 9.20 -6.37
CA THR A 26 2.23 8.82 -6.70
C THR A 26 2.77 7.91 -5.60
N LEU A 27 2.77 6.61 -5.86
CA LEU A 27 3.08 5.58 -4.88
C LEU A 27 4.51 5.04 -5.09
N THR A 28 5.16 4.69 -3.98
CA THR A 28 6.45 3.99 -3.99
C THR A 28 6.31 2.69 -3.21
N MET A 29 6.43 1.56 -3.89
CA MET A 29 6.29 0.24 -3.29
C MET A 29 7.64 -0.47 -3.27
N ALA A 30 8.05 -0.94 -2.10
CA ALA A 30 9.20 -1.81 -1.97
C ALA A 30 8.74 -3.27 -2.05
N LYS A 31 9.23 -3.98 -3.07
CA LYS A 31 9.04 -5.42 -3.24
C LYS A 31 10.15 -6.17 -2.52
N HIS A 32 9.80 -6.88 -1.45
CA HIS A 32 10.75 -7.72 -0.73
C HIS A 32 11.18 -8.93 -1.60
N PRO A 33 12.40 -9.49 -1.49
CA PRO A 33 12.85 -10.60 -2.33
C PRO A 33 11.96 -11.85 -2.25
N SER A 34 11.29 -12.07 -1.12
CA SER A 34 10.33 -13.17 -0.94
C SER A 34 8.91 -12.85 -1.43
N GLU A 35 8.64 -11.61 -1.85
CA GLU A 35 7.37 -11.19 -2.43
C GLU A 35 7.37 -11.52 -3.94
N ASN A 36 6.29 -12.13 -4.42
CA ASN A 36 6.08 -12.33 -5.86
C ASN A 36 5.31 -11.14 -6.47
N ASP A 37 5.32 -11.02 -7.80
CA ASP A 37 4.65 -9.89 -8.47
C ASP A 37 3.13 -9.89 -8.25
N PHE A 38 2.53 -11.06 -8.08
CA PHE A 38 1.10 -11.19 -7.82
C PHE A 38 0.73 -10.53 -6.49
N ARG A 39 1.45 -10.83 -5.40
CA ARG A 39 1.23 -10.23 -4.08
C ARG A 39 1.47 -8.72 -4.11
N LEU A 40 2.51 -8.25 -4.80
CA LEU A 40 2.75 -6.82 -5.00
C LEU A 40 1.53 -6.15 -5.66
N MET A 41 0.97 -6.76 -6.71
CA MET A 41 -0.22 -6.22 -7.39
C MET A 41 -1.47 -6.30 -6.51
N VAL A 42 -1.64 -7.35 -5.71
CA VAL A 42 -2.75 -7.44 -4.74
C VAL A 42 -2.70 -6.30 -3.73
N ARG A 43 -1.53 -5.95 -3.21
CA ARG A 43 -1.36 -4.78 -2.34
C ARG A 43 -1.74 -3.47 -3.03
N LEU A 44 -1.40 -3.32 -4.31
CA LEU A 44 -1.82 -2.16 -5.09
C LEU A 44 -3.35 -2.12 -5.27
N VAL A 45 -3.99 -3.26 -5.54
CA VAL A 45 -5.45 -3.35 -5.62
C VAL A 45 -6.10 -3.05 -4.26
N ALA A 46 -5.52 -3.54 -3.16
CA ALA A 46 -5.98 -3.22 -1.81
C ALA A 46 -5.91 -1.72 -1.52
N PHE A 47 -4.86 -1.04 -1.98
CA PHE A 47 -4.80 0.43 -1.96
C PHE A 47 -5.94 1.05 -2.77
N ILE A 48 -6.15 0.63 -4.03
CA ILE A 48 -7.20 1.16 -4.91
C ILE A 48 -8.59 1.04 -4.28
N LEU A 49 -8.89 -0.11 -3.67
CA LEU A 49 -10.19 -0.37 -3.04
C LEU A 49 -10.42 0.47 -1.78
N ASN A 50 -9.35 0.90 -1.10
CA ASN A 50 -9.40 1.67 0.13
C ASN A 50 -8.77 3.06 -0.03
N ALA A 51 -8.75 3.59 -1.26
CA ALA A 51 -7.91 4.71 -1.63
C ALA A 51 -8.15 5.93 -0.75
N ASN A 52 -7.07 6.38 -0.12
CA ASN A 52 -7.06 7.51 0.79
C ASN A 52 -5.64 8.09 0.83
N GLU A 53 -5.51 9.40 1.00
CA GLU A 53 -4.20 10.07 1.07
C GLU A 53 -3.38 9.66 2.31
N GLU A 54 -4.04 9.25 3.39
CA GLU A 54 -3.41 8.81 4.64
C GLU A 54 -3.13 7.29 4.66
N LEU A 55 -3.51 6.54 3.60
CA LEU A 55 -3.23 5.11 3.49
C LEU A 55 -1.76 4.90 3.05
N VAL A 56 -1.01 4.09 3.78
CA VAL A 56 0.43 3.92 3.57
C VAL A 56 0.80 2.44 3.41
N PHE A 57 1.71 2.16 2.48
CA PHE A 57 2.34 0.84 2.37
C PHE A 57 3.38 0.64 3.46
N CYS A 58 3.26 -0.49 4.15
CA CYS A 58 4.17 -0.91 5.19
C CYS A 58 5.17 -1.94 4.67
N LYS A 59 6.03 -2.42 5.57
CA LYS A 59 7.03 -3.44 5.24
C LYS A 59 6.47 -4.87 5.16
N GLY A 60 5.22 -5.08 5.60
CA GLY A 60 4.47 -6.33 5.48
C GLY A 60 5.32 -7.56 5.82
N ILE A 61 5.52 -8.45 4.86
CA ILE A 61 6.32 -9.70 5.02
C ILE A 61 7.76 -9.52 5.53
N SER A 62 8.28 -8.30 5.59
CA SER A 62 9.61 -8.01 6.13
C SER A 62 9.60 -7.67 7.63
N GLN A 63 8.42 -7.44 8.23
CA GLN A 63 8.26 -7.03 9.63
C GLN A 63 6.91 -7.50 10.17
N GLU A 64 6.93 -8.46 11.10
CA GLU A 64 5.72 -9.15 11.61
C GLU A 64 4.73 -8.23 12.35
N ASP A 65 5.18 -7.10 12.89
CA ASP A 65 4.34 -6.16 13.64
C ASP A 65 3.67 -5.09 12.76
N GLU A 66 3.83 -5.15 11.43
CA GLU A 66 3.23 -4.21 10.48
C GLU A 66 2.33 -4.93 9.46
N PRO A 67 1.18 -4.33 9.08
CA PRO A 67 0.35 -4.86 8.00
C PRO A 67 1.03 -4.70 6.64
N ASP A 68 0.36 -5.08 5.57
CA ASP A 68 0.75 -4.66 4.22
C ASP A 68 0.43 -3.18 3.96
N LEU A 69 -0.70 -2.71 4.46
CA LEU A 69 -1.12 -1.31 4.44
C LEU A 69 -1.85 -0.94 5.72
N TRP A 70 -1.70 0.31 6.14
CA TRP A 70 -2.54 0.88 7.19
C TRP A 70 -2.90 2.33 6.95
N LYS A 71 -3.96 2.76 7.64
CA LYS A 71 -4.29 4.15 7.84
C LYS A 71 -4.20 4.44 9.33
N LYS A 72 -3.53 5.53 9.70
CA LYS A 72 -3.48 5.99 11.09
C LYS A 72 -4.06 7.37 11.21
N SER A 73 -4.71 7.64 12.33
CA SER A 73 -5.14 8.98 12.69
C SER A 73 -3.93 9.86 12.98
N LEU A 74 -4.14 11.18 13.06
CA LEU A 74 -3.10 12.13 13.49
C LEU A 74 -2.61 11.86 14.93
N GLY A 75 -3.40 11.17 15.74
CA GLY A 75 -3.02 10.72 17.09
C GLY A 75 -2.18 9.44 17.11
N GLY A 76 -2.02 8.77 15.96
CA GLY A 76 -1.26 7.53 15.81
C GLY A 76 -2.08 6.25 15.98
N ASP A 77 -3.37 6.35 16.30
CA ASP A 77 -4.29 5.22 16.39
C ASP A 77 -4.51 4.60 15.01
N ILE A 78 -4.59 3.27 14.94
CA ILE A 78 -4.84 2.54 13.69
C ILE A 78 -6.33 2.63 13.37
N GLU A 79 -6.67 3.28 12.25
CA GLU A 79 -8.04 3.38 11.75
C GLU A 79 -8.37 2.28 10.74
N LEU A 80 -7.35 1.79 10.02
CA LEU A 80 -7.49 0.71 9.05
C LEU A 80 -6.23 -0.15 9.03
N TRP A 81 -6.42 -1.47 9.04
CA TRP A 81 -5.37 -2.49 8.97
C TRP A 81 -5.69 -3.45 7.82
N ILE A 82 -4.77 -3.65 6.89
CA ILE A 82 -4.94 -4.52 5.71
C ILE A 82 -3.76 -5.50 5.61
N ASP A 83 -4.06 -6.80 5.58
CA ASP A 83 -3.10 -7.91 5.49
C ASP A 83 -3.59 -8.99 4.51
#